data_AF-A0A959SKB3-F1
#
_entry.id   AF-A0A959SKB3-F1
#
_cell.length_a   1.000
_cell.length_b   1.000
_cell.length_c   1.000
_cell.angle_alpha   90.00
_cell.angle_beta   90.00
_cell.angle_gamma   90.00
#
_symmetry.space_group_name_H-M   'P 1'
#
loop_
_entity.id
_entity.type
_entity.pdbx_description
1 polymer ?
#
loop_
_entity_poly.entity_id
_entity_poly.type
_entity_poly.pdbx_seq_one_letter_code
_entity_poly.pdbx_strand_id
1 'polypeptide(L)'
;MRVAILLTILTSSSLLHAQEWQLVRPGWKYNYQLPGAEAISDQVFITSTETIGSDTVRYQFNRIAVFCDTCAIHLRTNVPQFLQGSVTSSENIWHFQEPNSIVVLPMAELGAAWLMDTAANIIAEVTAVDTLMFFGLEDVHKTISCSNGDLWVISREWGVVRMNERELVGIHGPDIGLLVPTLAQMYPYQVGDVVEYRKFGLSGNLGSLTFRTYQSKYNILDRTDEDSSIAFSTWRVEWRTVTLQQGSSGSHSTQYGEEMEFLYQTTPIELPYKDLLFSYPGELITTQHDLGDSPHFECIAQHGIDDDGRYILECDLLAEFGIGSVKYSEGIGLVNYEYGTGYSEYYWWLGSVINGDTLGTINSDDYLLDVEEFGQGNITAYPNPTRDVLILEGLEPGNGTYVLRDALGRIVLEEALNSPTATLDVSRLPEGVYFLSDRVGSRSVPVKVVIAR
;
A
#
# COMPACT_ATOMS: atom_id res chain seq x y z
N MET A 1 -61.29 -0.72 33.66
CA MET A 1 -60.09 -1.18 32.91
C MET A 1 -60.02 -0.45 31.57
N ARG A 2 -59.74 0.86 31.61
CA ARG A 2 -59.59 1.77 30.46
C ARG A 2 -58.94 3.03 31.05
N VAL A 3 -57.62 3.12 31.06
CA VAL A 3 -56.75 4.32 31.20
C VAL A 3 -55.34 3.72 31.42
N ALA A 4 -54.54 3.53 30.37
CA ALA A 4 -53.08 3.29 30.46
C ALA A 4 -52.38 3.13 29.09
N ILE A 5 -52.94 3.62 27.98
CA ILE A 5 -52.26 3.56 26.67
C ILE A 5 -52.49 4.91 25.98
N LEU A 6 -51.85 5.96 26.50
CA LEU A 6 -51.74 7.24 25.78
C LEU A 6 -50.51 8.07 26.21
N LEU A 7 -49.63 7.53 27.07
CA LEU A 7 -48.52 8.28 27.68
C LEU A 7 -47.12 7.82 27.22
N THR A 8 -47.03 6.99 26.18
CA THR A 8 -45.75 6.43 25.67
C THR A 8 -45.37 6.89 24.26
N ILE A 9 -46.14 7.81 23.65
CA ILE A 9 -45.87 8.35 22.30
C ILE A 9 -45.39 9.82 22.36
N LEU A 10 -45.44 10.48 23.53
CA LEU A 10 -45.06 11.89 23.70
C LEU A 10 -43.62 12.11 24.21
N THR A 11 -42.85 11.04 24.49
CA THR A 11 -41.44 11.14 24.89
C THR A 11 -40.45 10.82 23.77
N SER A 12 -40.94 10.50 22.56
CA SER A 12 -40.10 10.19 21.39
C SER A 12 -39.71 11.43 20.58
N SER A 13 -40.47 12.52 20.69
CA SER A 13 -40.22 13.75 19.92
C SER A 13 -39.24 14.72 20.59
N SER A 14 -38.98 14.60 21.90
CA SER A 14 -38.02 15.44 22.61
C SER A 14 -36.56 14.96 22.52
N LEU A 15 -36.32 13.74 22.02
CA LEU A 15 -34.96 13.24 21.73
C LEU A 15 -34.45 13.66 20.34
N LEU A 16 -35.35 14.08 19.43
CA LEU A 16 -34.98 14.50 18.07
C LEU A 16 -34.47 15.96 18.01
N HIS A 17 -34.92 16.84 18.91
CA HIS A 17 -34.46 18.23 18.92
C HIS A 17 -33.08 18.45 19.58
N ALA A 18 -32.57 17.47 20.35
CA ALA A 18 -31.25 17.57 20.97
C ALA A 18 -30.08 17.37 19.99
N GLN A 19 -30.38 17.19 18.70
CA GLN A 19 -29.41 16.85 17.65
C GLN A 19 -29.27 17.92 16.55
N GLU A 20 -30.12 18.94 16.54
CA GLU A 20 -30.02 20.03 15.58
C GLU A 20 -28.79 20.90 15.91
N TRP A 21 -28.02 21.26 14.89
CA TRP A 21 -26.84 22.13 15.02
C TRP A 21 -25.70 21.56 15.87
N GLN A 22 -25.64 20.23 16.01
CA GLN A 22 -24.51 19.56 16.62
C GLN A 22 -23.30 19.60 15.69
N LEU A 23 -22.23 20.32 16.09
CA LEU A 23 -21.06 20.53 15.23
C LEU A 23 -20.22 19.27 15.00
N VAL A 24 -20.17 18.38 15.98
CA VAL A 24 -19.52 17.07 15.90
C VAL A 24 -20.30 16.03 16.70
N ARG A 25 -20.36 14.79 16.19
CA ARG A 25 -21.09 13.67 16.78
C ARG A 25 -20.15 12.52 17.17
N PRO A 26 -20.30 11.95 18.39
CA PRO A 26 -19.55 10.75 18.76
C PRO A 26 -19.82 9.59 17.81
N GLY A 27 -18.77 8.85 17.45
CA GLY A 27 -18.84 7.71 16.52
C GLY A 27 -18.81 8.08 15.05
N TRP A 28 -18.85 9.37 14.69
CA TRP A 28 -18.70 9.81 13.29
C TRP A 28 -17.25 10.18 12.99
N LYS A 29 -16.81 9.93 11.75
CA LYS A 29 -15.55 10.47 11.22
C LYS A 29 -15.82 11.36 10.01
N TYR A 30 -15.42 12.62 10.12
CA TYR A 30 -15.70 13.67 9.15
C TYR A 30 -14.51 13.81 8.20
N ASN A 31 -14.73 13.55 6.91
CA ASN A 31 -13.71 13.64 5.87
C ASN A 31 -13.77 15.01 5.20
N TYR A 32 -12.69 15.76 5.25
CA TYR A 32 -12.56 17.06 4.61
C TYR A 32 -11.54 17.02 3.48
N GLN A 33 -11.71 17.92 2.53
CA GLN A 33 -10.83 18.08 1.38
C GLN A 33 -10.40 19.54 1.27
N LEU A 34 -9.10 19.75 1.05
CA LEU A 34 -8.51 21.03 0.66
C LEU A 34 -8.77 21.32 -0.82
N PRO A 35 -8.80 22.59 -1.25
CA PRO A 35 -8.99 22.92 -2.65
C PRO A 35 -7.88 22.32 -3.51
N GLY A 36 -8.26 21.58 -4.55
CA GLY A 36 -7.33 20.94 -5.48
C GLY A 36 -6.68 19.65 -4.95
N ALA A 37 -7.00 19.20 -3.73
CA ALA A 37 -6.66 17.85 -3.31
C ALA A 37 -7.54 16.84 -4.05
N GLU A 38 -6.97 15.70 -4.45
CA GLU A 38 -7.71 14.64 -5.16
C GLU A 38 -8.35 13.63 -4.19
N ALA A 39 -7.77 13.47 -2.99
CA ALA A 39 -8.28 12.61 -1.93
C ALA A 39 -8.69 13.41 -0.69
N ILE A 40 -9.13 12.69 0.35
CA ILE A 40 -9.42 13.26 1.68
C ILE A 40 -8.11 13.80 2.25
N SER A 41 -8.08 15.10 2.59
CA SER A 41 -6.89 15.78 3.13
C SER A 41 -6.84 15.77 4.65
N ASP A 42 -7.99 15.75 5.31
CA ASP A 42 -8.11 15.76 6.77
C ASP A 42 -9.28 14.86 7.18
N GLN A 43 -9.14 14.09 8.26
CA GLN A 43 -10.25 13.37 8.86
C GLN A 43 -10.32 13.67 10.34
N VAL A 44 -11.44 14.25 10.78
CA VAL A 44 -11.65 14.68 12.16
C VAL A 44 -12.69 13.78 12.82
N PHE A 45 -12.40 13.24 14.00
CA PHE A 45 -13.34 12.47 14.78
C PHE A 45 -13.04 12.56 16.28
N ILE A 46 -14.07 12.24 17.08
CA ILE A 46 -13.97 12.27 18.53
C ILE A 46 -13.28 10.99 19.01
N THR A 47 -12.17 11.14 19.73
CA THR A 47 -11.41 10.03 20.33
C THR A 47 -11.80 9.77 21.78
N SER A 48 -12.25 10.79 22.51
CA SER A 48 -12.77 10.64 23.87
C SER A 48 -13.83 11.68 24.21
N THR A 49 -14.71 11.32 25.15
CA THR A 49 -15.80 12.16 25.65
C THR A 49 -15.74 12.20 27.17
N GLU A 50 -15.79 13.40 27.74
CA GLU A 50 -15.77 13.65 29.19
C GLU A 50 -16.91 14.60 29.56
N THR A 51 -17.72 14.27 30.57
CA THR A 51 -18.69 15.21 31.13
C THR A 51 -18.02 16.06 32.20
N ILE A 52 -18.06 17.38 32.04
CA ILE A 52 -17.51 18.36 32.98
C ILE A 52 -18.67 19.03 33.70
N GLY A 53 -18.84 18.73 34.99
CA GLY A 53 -19.99 19.23 35.75
C GLY A 53 -21.29 18.58 35.31
N SER A 54 -22.39 19.34 35.30
CA SER A 54 -23.74 18.80 35.02
C SER A 54 -24.25 19.04 33.60
N ASP A 55 -23.66 19.97 32.86
CA ASP A 55 -24.20 20.52 31.60
C ASP A 55 -23.18 20.69 30.48
N THR A 56 -21.91 20.37 30.73
CA THR A 56 -20.83 20.57 29.77
C THR A 56 -20.24 19.22 29.40
N VAL A 57 -20.05 19.02 28.10
CA VAL A 57 -19.35 17.85 27.56
C VAL A 57 -18.12 18.32 26.82
N ARG A 58 -16.97 17.71 27.12
CA ARG A 58 -15.73 17.90 26.38
C ARG A 58 -15.51 16.72 25.44
N TYR A 59 -15.21 17.03 24.19
CA TYR A 59 -14.77 16.08 23.19
C TYR A 59 -13.30 16.32 22.87
N GLN A 60 -12.51 15.25 22.81
CA GLN A 60 -11.15 15.29 22.28
C GLN A 60 -11.15 14.81 20.84
N PHE A 61 -10.40 15.49 19.97
CA PHE A 61 -10.24 15.09 18.57
C PHE A 61 -8.98 14.26 18.35
N ASN A 62 -8.98 13.47 17.28
CA ASN A 62 -7.79 12.80 16.78
C ASN A 62 -6.72 13.81 16.36
N ARG A 63 -5.45 13.38 16.48
CA ARG A 63 -4.27 14.24 16.38
C ARG A 63 -3.37 13.70 15.28
N ILE A 64 -2.66 14.59 14.61
CA ILE A 64 -1.78 14.23 13.49
C ILE A 64 -0.32 14.43 13.85
N ALA A 65 0.55 13.88 13.03
CA ALA A 65 1.94 14.26 12.94
C ALA A 65 2.19 15.08 11.68
N VAL A 66 3.13 16.02 11.77
CA VAL A 66 3.54 16.86 10.64
C VAL A 66 5.06 16.94 10.61
N PHE A 67 5.60 17.00 9.39
CA PHE A 67 7.00 17.34 9.18
C PHE A 67 7.29 18.74 9.69
N CYS A 68 8.49 18.91 10.23
CA CYS A 68 8.88 20.17 10.84
C CYS A 68 10.37 20.41 10.64
N ASP A 69 10.68 21.36 9.76
CA ASP A 69 12.05 21.66 9.34
C ASP A 69 12.91 22.25 10.46
N THR A 70 12.27 22.82 11.49
CA THR A 70 12.94 23.59 12.55
C THR A 70 13.02 22.87 13.91
N CYS A 71 12.46 21.67 14.05
CA CYS A 71 12.51 20.92 15.31
C CYS A 71 13.60 19.86 15.30
N ALA A 72 14.06 19.48 16.49
CA ALA A 72 15.22 18.62 16.68
C ALA A 72 15.10 17.22 16.05
N ILE A 73 13.88 16.72 15.83
CA ILE A 73 13.59 15.37 15.32
C ILE A 73 12.87 15.39 13.97
N HIS A 74 12.86 16.54 13.27
CA HIS A 74 12.16 16.77 11.99
C HIS A 74 10.65 16.44 11.94
N LEU A 75 10.07 16.11 13.09
CA LEU A 75 8.71 15.62 13.26
C LEU A 75 8.07 16.31 14.46
N ARG A 76 6.82 16.77 14.30
CA ARG A 76 5.96 17.17 15.41
C ARG A 76 4.78 16.23 15.47
N THR A 77 4.65 15.53 16.58
CA THR A 77 3.56 14.60 16.84
C THR A 77 2.50 15.26 17.73
N ASN A 78 1.32 14.62 17.83
CA ASN A 78 0.22 15.07 18.68
C ASN A 78 -0.26 16.50 18.35
N VAL A 79 -0.24 16.86 17.08
CA VAL A 79 -0.63 18.18 16.59
C VAL A 79 -2.15 18.22 16.38
N PRO A 80 -2.85 19.25 16.89
CA PRO A 80 -4.26 19.49 16.54
C PRO A 80 -4.45 19.63 15.02
N GLN A 81 -5.59 19.19 14.52
CA GLN A 81 -6.01 19.47 13.15
C GLN A 81 -6.65 20.86 13.05
N PHE A 82 -7.17 21.20 11.87
CA PHE A 82 -7.76 22.52 11.62
C PHE A 82 -8.94 22.86 12.56
N LEU A 83 -9.71 21.85 12.99
CA LEU A 83 -10.83 21.98 13.92
C LEU A 83 -10.41 22.02 15.40
N GLN A 84 -9.14 22.37 15.66
CA GLN A 84 -8.52 22.37 16.99
C GLN A 84 -8.38 20.95 17.58
N GLY A 85 -7.94 20.86 18.83
CA GLY A 85 -7.61 19.61 19.49
C GLY A 85 -8.73 19.06 20.36
N SER A 86 -9.60 19.93 20.83
CA SER A 86 -10.76 19.58 21.64
C SER A 86 -11.86 20.62 21.51
N VAL A 87 -13.05 20.29 21.98
CA VAL A 87 -14.16 21.24 22.07
C VAL A 87 -14.99 20.97 23.31
N THR A 88 -15.39 22.01 24.01
CA THR A 88 -16.43 21.93 25.04
C THR A 88 -17.76 22.42 24.47
N SER A 89 -18.80 21.64 24.71
CA SER A 89 -20.18 21.95 24.32
C SER A 89 -21.01 22.13 25.60
N SER A 90 -21.64 23.29 25.74
CA SER A 90 -22.57 23.60 26.83
C SER A 90 -23.75 24.38 26.25
N GLU A 91 -24.96 23.82 26.41
CA GLU A 91 -26.20 24.33 25.80
C GLU A 91 -26.05 24.58 24.28
N ASN A 92 -25.80 25.83 23.90
CA ASN A 92 -25.71 26.31 22.51
C ASN A 92 -24.35 26.93 22.17
N ILE A 93 -23.35 26.73 23.03
CA ILE A 93 -22.00 27.28 22.87
C ILE A 93 -21.03 26.13 22.63
N TRP A 94 -20.29 26.22 21.53
CA TRP A 94 -19.21 25.31 21.20
C TRP A 94 -17.89 26.06 21.29
N HIS A 95 -17.06 25.69 22.25
CA HIS A 95 -15.76 26.33 22.49
C HIS A 95 -14.65 25.37 22.11
N PHE A 96 -14.10 25.54 20.91
CA PHE A 96 -12.96 24.79 20.40
C PHE A 96 -11.67 25.31 21.02
N GLN A 97 -10.80 24.38 21.39
CA GLN A 97 -9.59 24.62 22.17
C GLN A 97 -8.41 23.85 21.57
N GLU A 98 -7.22 24.44 21.66
CA GLU A 98 -5.91 23.91 21.25
C GLU A 98 -5.68 23.88 19.72
N PRO A 99 -4.81 24.75 19.17
CA PRO A 99 -4.00 25.75 19.86
C PRO A 99 -4.76 27.02 20.24
N ASN A 100 -5.83 27.35 19.53
CA ASN A 100 -6.56 28.61 19.68
C ASN A 100 -7.82 28.40 20.52
N SER A 101 -8.49 29.50 20.85
CA SER A 101 -9.74 29.51 21.61
C SER A 101 -10.84 30.09 20.74
N ILE A 102 -11.61 29.21 20.09
CA ILE A 102 -12.60 29.59 19.08
C ILE A 102 -14.01 29.27 19.60
N VAL A 103 -14.87 30.28 19.68
CA VAL A 103 -16.26 30.13 20.10
C VAL A 103 -17.19 30.16 18.89
N VAL A 104 -17.97 29.10 18.70
CA VAL A 104 -19.03 29.00 17.70
C VAL A 104 -20.37 28.96 18.40
N LEU A 105 -21.33 29.74 17.89
CA LEU A 105 -22.70 29.83 18.41
C LEU A 105 -23.68 29.31 17.34
N PRO A 106 -23.92 27.98 17.25
CA PRO A 106 -24.71 27.42 16.15
C PRO A 106 -26.17 27.92 16.13
N MET A 107 -26.69 28.32 17.29
CA MET A 107 -28.03 28.87 17.45
C MET A 107 -28.11 30.39 17.20
N ALA A 108 -27.01 31.05 16.83
CA ALA A 108 -27.03 32.48 16.49
C ALA A 108 -27.90 32.74 15.25
N GLU A 109 -28.72 33.77 15.29
CA GLU A 109 -29.61 34.17 14.20
C GLU A 109 -28.86 34.97 13.11
N LEU A 110 -29.46 35.11 11.93
CA LEU A 110 -28.91 35.94 10.85
C LEU A 110 -28.63 37.38 11.36
N GLY A 111 -27.43 37.89 11.07
CA GLY A 111 -26.94 39.19 11.52
C GLY A 111 -26.42 39.23 12.96
N ALA A 112 -26.50 38.14 13.71
CA ALA A 112 -25.88 38.06 15.02
C ALA A 112 -24.36 38.02 14.89
N ALA A 113 -23.67 38.85 15.69
CA ALA A 113 -22.22 38.92 15.73
C ALA A 113 -21.68 38.72 17.15
N TRP A 114 -20.53 38.05 17.27
CA TRP A 114 -19.87 37.79 18.56
C TRP A 114 -18.35 37.76 18.42
N LEU A 115 -17.66 37.89 19.55
CA LEU A 115 -16.21 37.70 19.62
C LEU A 115 -15.90 36.20 19.58
N MET A 116 -15.42 35.71 18.45
CA MET A 116 -15.16 34.29 18.19
C MET A 116 -13.80 33.87 18.75
N ASP A 117 -12.76 34.67 18.52
CA ASP A 117 -11.42 34.46 19.08
C ASP A 117 -10.99 35.71 19.83
N THR A 118 -10.86 35.59 21.16
CA THR A 118 -10.48 36.70 22.04
C THR A 118 -8.99 37.05 21.95
N ALA A 119 -8.13 36.09 21.62
CA ALA A 119 -6.70 36.29 21.51
C ALA A 119 -6.33 37.00 20.20
N ALA A 120 -6.98 36.60 19.11
CA ALA A 120 -6.82 37.21 17.79
C ALA A 120 -7.75 38.41 17.54
N ASN A 121 -8.68 38.69 18.47
CA ASN A 121 -9.73 39.72 18.35
C ASN A 121 -10.56 39.58 17.06
N ILE A 122 -10.95 38.33 16.75
CA ILE A 122 -11.75 38.00 15.56
C ILE A 122 -13.23 38.05 15.91
N ILE A 123 -13.98 38.87 15.18
CA ILE A 123 -15.44 38.97 15.27
C ILE A 123 -16.04 38.07 14.19
N ALA A 124 -17.00 37.24 14.56
CA ALA A 124 -17.80 36.43 13.64
C ALA A 124 -19.21 37.00 13.54
N GLU A 125 -19.83 36.90 12.35
CA GLU A 125 -21.22 37.28 12.08
C GLU A 125 -21.91 36.22 11.23
N VAL A 126 -23.15 35.84 11.59
CA VAL A 126 -23.98 35.02 10.69
C VAL A 126 -24.43 35.89 9.54
N THR A 127 -23.87 35.64 8.36
CA THR A 127 -24.09 36.46 7.15
C THR A 127 -25.10 35.87 6.17
N ALA A 128 -25.34 34.57 6.24
CA ALA A 128 -26.38 33.90 5.45
C ALA A 128 -26.97 32.71 6.20
N VAL A 129 -28.25 32.41 5.91
CA VAL A 129 -28.94 31.19 6.33
C VAL A 129 -29.71 30.67 5.13
N ASP A 130 -29.23 29.57 4.56
CA ASP A 130 -29.72 29.04 3.29
C ASP A 130 -30.20 27.61 3.46
N THR A 131 -31.19 27.21 2.66
CA THR A 131 -31.61 25.82 2.53
C THR A 131 -31.11 25.29 1.19
N LEU A 132 -30.30 24.24 1.23
CA LEU A 132 -29.64 23.69 0.04
C LEU A 132 -29.54 22.17 0.13
N MET A 133 -29.35 21.53 -1.02
CA MET A 133 -29.14 20.09 -1.08
C MET A 133 -27.70 19.76 -0.68
N PHE A 134 -27.53 18.99 0.38
CA PHE A 134 -26.23 18.48 0.84
C PHE A 134 -26.33 16.98 1.06
N PHE A 135 -25.39 16.23 0.45
CA PHE A 135 -25.47 14.78 0.35
C PHE A 135 -26.84 14.22 -0.12
N GLY A 136 -27.49 14.92 -1.05
CA GLY A 136 -28.76 14.48 -1.61
C GLY A 136 -29.98 14.68 -0.70
N LEU A 137 -29.82 15.34 0.45
CA LEU A 137 -30.90 15.73 1.34
C LEU A 137 -30.97 17.25 1.48
N GLU A 138 -32.18 17.79 1.64
CA GLU A 138 -32.38 19.21 1.90
C GLU A 138 -31.98 19.52 3.33
N ASP A 139 -31.09 20.51 3.51
CA ASP A 139 -30.57 20.88 4.81
C ASP A 139 -30.33 22.40 4.93
N VAL A 140 -30.41 22.90 6.16
CA VAL A 140 -30.22 24.31 6.49
C VAL A 140 -28.78 24.55 6.89
N HIS A 141 -28.15 25.50 6.21
CA HIS A 141 -26.77 25.91 6.45
C HIS A 141 -26.72 27.35 6.94
N LYS A 142 -25.75 27.64 7.82
CA LYS A 142 -25.39 29.00 8.22
C LYS A 142 -23.98 29.33 7.74
N THR A 143 -23.85 30.47 7.08
CA THR A 143 -22.54 31.02 6.71
C THR A 143 -22.14 32.07 7.74
N ILE A 144 -21.04 31.80 8.44
CA ILE A 144 -20.45 32.67 9.44
C ILE A 144 -19.18 33.29 8.83
N SER A 145 -19.21 34.60 8.65
CA SER A 145 -18.07 35.37 8.13
C SER A 145 -17.29 35.97 9.29
N CYS A 146 -15.97 35.90 9.23
CA CYS A 146 -15.07 36.40 10.26
C CYS A 146 -14.36 37.69 9.82
N SER A 147 -14.02 38.56 10.77
CA SER A 147 -13.37 39.85 10.50
C SER A 147 -11.97 39.75 9.91
N ASN A 148 -11.33 38.58 9.99
CA ASN A 148 -10.04 38.27 9.37
C ASN A 148 -10.18 37.71 7.94
N GLY A 149 -11.40 37.57 7.42
CA GLY A 149 -11.69 36.99 6.11
C GLY A 149 -11.96 35.48 6.12
N ASP A 150 -11.83 34.81 7.26
CA ASP A 150 -12.17 33.40 7.41
C ASP A 150 -13.68 33.18 7.23
N LEU A 151 -14.04 31.97 6.77
CA LEU A 151 -15.41 31.59 6.49
C LEU A 151 -15.72 30.23 7.11
N TRP A 152 -16.81 30.17 7.86
CA TRP A 152 -17.34 28.91 8.36
C TRP A 152 -18.72 28.66 7.75
N VAL A 153 -18.98 27.41 7.37
CA VAL A 153 -20.33 26.96 7.04
C VAL A 153 -20.66 25.80 7.95
N ILE A 154 -21.74 25.95 8.71
CA ILE A 154 -22.27 24.90 9.57
C ILE A 154 -23.63 24.46 9.05
N SER A 155 -23.90 23.17 9.20
CA SER A 155 -25.12 22.49 8.82
C SER A 155 -25.91 22.12 10.08
N ARG A 156 -27.24 22.14 9.95
CA ARG A 156 -28.12 21.69 11.02
C ARG A 156 -27.99 20.18 11.28
N GLU A 157 -27.83 19.37 10.24
CA GLU A 157 -27.78 17.91 10.35
C GLU A 157 -26.35 17.35 10.46
N TRP A 158 -25.41 17.92 9.70
CA TRP A 158 -24.10 17.38 9.38
C TRP A 158 -22.92 18.06 10.11
N GLY A 159 -23.17 19.11 10.89
CA GLY A 159 -22.13 19.77 11.69
C GLY A 159 -21.32 20.78 10.90
N VAL A 160 -19.98 20.78 11.04
CA VAL A 160 -19.13 21.74 10.31
C VAL A 160 -18.95 21.27 8.86
N VAL A 161 -19.55 21.99 7.90
CA VAL A 161 -19.48 21.66 6.47
C VAL A 161 -18.28 22.32 5.80
N ARG A 162 -17.88 23.50 6.27
CA ARG A 162 -16.72 24.21 5.76
C ARG A 162 -16.04 25.01 6.86
N MET A 163 -14.72 24.98 6.87
CA MET A 163 -13.90 25.89 7.66
C MET A 163 -12.74 26.37 6.79
N ASN A 164 -12.76 27.66 6.48
CA ASN A 164 -11.86 28.33 5.56
C ASN A 164 -11.93 27.69 4.16
N GLU A 165 -10.86 27.00 3.77
CA GLU A 165 -10.71 26.35 2.47
C GLU A 165 -11.12 24.87 2.49
N ARG A 166 -11.31 24.27 3.67
CA ARG A 166 -11.65 22.86 3.81
C ARG A 166 -13.14 22.63 3.72
N GLU A 167 -13.55 21.73 2.85
CA GLU A 167 -14.95 21.36 2.64
C GLU A 167 -15.19 19.91 3.07
N LEU A 168 -16.32 19.66 3.74
CA LEU A 168 -16.75 18.34 4.16
C LEU A 168 -17.21 17.56 2.93
N VAL A 169 -16.52 16.45 2.65
CA VAL A 169 -16.77 15.63 1.46
C VAL A 169 -17.40 14.28 1.80
N GLY A 170 -17.32 13.83 3.05
CA GLY A 170 -18.01 12.61 3.49
C GLY A 170 -17.95 12.38 4.99
N ILE A 171 -18.76 11.44 5.47
CA ILE A 171 -18.90 11.10 6.89
C ILE A 171 -19.04 9.59 7.06
N HIS A 172 -18.10 8.99 7.79
CA HIS A 172 -18.23 7.63 8.32
C HIS A 172 -19.21 7.63 9.49
N GLY A 173 -20.13 6.67 9.53
CA GLY A 173 -21.21 6.59 10.53
C GLY A 173 -22.58 6.52 9.86
N PRO A 174 -23.00 7.55 9.11
CA PRO A 174 -24.10 7.46 8.15
C PRO A 174 -23.66 6.91 6.78
N ASP A 175 -22.35 6.74 6.57
CA ASP A 175 -21.71 6.20 5.36
C ASP A 175 -22.11 6.94 4.08
N ILE A 176 -21.84 8.25 4.09
CA ILE A 176 -22.27 9.17 3.03
C ILE A 176 -21.11 10.02 2.50
N GLY A 177 -21.15 10.34 1.21
CA GLY A 177 -20.11 11.13 0.54
C GLY A 177 -18.85 10.33 0.24
N LEU A 178 -17.70 11.01 0.19
CA LEU A 178 -16.38 10.42 -0.01
C LEU A 178 -15.86 9.80 1.29
N LEU A 179 -15.66 8.49 1.29
CA LEU A 179 -15.21 7.72 2.44
C LEU A 179 -13.80 7.16 2.19
N VAL A 180 -13.01 7.06 3.26
CA VAL A 180 -11.80 6.22 3.25
C VAL A 180 -12.25 4.77 3.00
N PRO A 181 -11.66 4.03 2.04
CA PRO A 181 -12.11 2.68 1.74
C PRO A 181 -12.00 1.74 2.94
N THR A 182 -12.97 0.83 3.05
CA THR A 182 -12.93 -0.26 4.02
C THR A 182 -11.88 -1.30 3.64
N LEU A 183 -11.51 -2.16 4.59
CA LEU A 183 -10.60 -3.28 4.33
C LEU A 183 -11.09 -4.18 3.17
N ALA A 184 -12.41 -4.39 3.07
CA ALA A 184 -13.02 -5.19 2.00
C ALA A 184 -12.96 -4.51 0.62
N GLN A 185 -12.96 -3.18 0.58
CA GLN A 185 -12.75 -2.42 -0.66
C GLN A 185 -11.27 -2.40 -1.06
N MET A 186 -10.35 -2.38 -0.07
CA MET A 186 -8.92 -2.53 -0.32
C MET A 186 -8.58 -3.93 -0.85
N TYR A 187 -9.17 -4.98 -0.26
CA TYR A 187 -8.97 -6.38 -0.66
C TYR A 187 -10.28 -6.99 -1.16
N PRO A 188 -10.70 -6.68 -2.40
CA PRO A 188 -11.98 -7.15 -2.94
C PRO A 188 -11.95 -8.63 -3.36
N TYR A 189 -10.85 -9.34 -3.12
CA TYR A 189 -10.61 -10.67 -3.69
C TYR A 189 -11.73 -11.66 -3.34
N GLN A 190 -12.10 -12.48 -4.32
CA GLN A 190 -13.07 -13.56 -4.21
C GLN A 190 -12.41 -14.92 -4.48
N VAL A 191 -13.11 -15.99 -4.13
CA VAL A 191 -12.66 -17.35 -4.47
C VAL A 191 -12.51 -17.48 -5.99
N GLY A 192 -11.33 -17.92 -6.43
CA GLY A 192 -10.94 -18.03 -7.84
C GLY A 192 -10.11 -16.85 -8.35
N ASP A 193 -10.00 -15.76 -7.59
CA ASP A 193 -9.12 -14.64 -7.95
C ASP A 193 -7.64 -15.03 -7.82
N VAL A 194 -6.78 -14.29 -8.52
CA VAL A 194 -5.34 -14.50 -8.53
C VAL A 194 -4.63 -13.20 -8.24
N VAL A 195 -3.59 -13.23 -7.40
CA VAL A 195 -2.69 -12.09 -7.19
C VAL A 195 -1.24 -12.55 -7.25
N GLU A 196 -0.40 -11.75 -7.91
CA GLU A 196 1.00 -12.06 -8.10
C GLU A 196 1.90 -10.93 -7.60
N TYR A 197 2.88 -11.31 -6.79
CA TYR A 197 3.86 -10.42 -6.20
C TYR A 197 5.27 -10.85 -6.57
N ARG A 198 6.20 -9.90 -6.57
CA ARG A 198 7.62 -10.20 -6.52
C ARG A 198 8.24 -9.56 -5.28
N LYS A 199 9.01 -10.37 -4.57
CA LYS A 199 9.73 -9.99 -3.35
C LYS A 199 11.23 -10.02 -3.62
N PHE A 200 11.96 -9.05 -3.10
CA PHE A 200 13.40 -9.07 -3.00
C PHE A 200 13.83 -8.92 -1.55
N GLY A 201 14.80 -9.70 -1.13
CA GLY A 201 15.34 -9.69 0.23
C GLY A 201 16.85 -9.65 0.20
N LEU A 202 17.45 -8.76 0.99
CA LEU A 202 18.87 -8.72 1.29
C LEU A 202 19.06 -9.06 2.76
N SER A 203 19.91 -10.05 3.03
CA SER A 203 20.30 -10.43 4.39
C SER A 203 21.78 -10.77 4.43
N GLY A 204 22.48 -10.39 5.49
CA GLY A 204 23.91 -10.71 5.59
C GLY A 204 24.70 -9.80 6.51
N ASN A 205 26.00 -10.06 6.58
CA ASN A 205 26.98 -9.26 7.31
C ASN A 205 28.08 -8.80 6.34
N LEU A 206 28.98 -7.92 6.78
CA LEU A 206 30.07 -7.35 5.98
C LEU A 206 30.95 -8.37 5.22
N GLY A 207 30.96 -9.65 5.61
CA GLY A 207 31.70 -10.73 4.94
C GLY A 207 30.86 -11.67 4.05
N SER A 208 29.53 -11.61 4.12
CA SER A 208 28.63 -12.48 3.37
C SER A 208 27.28 -11.82 3.15
N LEU A 209 26.90 -11.56 1.90
CA LEU A 209 25.58 -11.05 1.51
C LEU A 209 24.76 -12.15 0.86
N THR A 210 23.48 -12.22 1.21
CA THR A 210 22.50 -13.13 0.64
C THR A 210 21.40 -12.30 0.00
N PHE A 211 21.29 -12.40 -1.31
CA PHE A 211 20.18 -11.85 -2.08
C PHE A 211 19.15 -12.95 -2.32
N ARG A 212 17.88 -12.65 -2.12
CA ARG A 212 16.78 -13.56 -2.37
C ARG A 212 15.75 -12.85 -3.21
N THR A 213 15.37 -13.43 -4.34
CA THR A 213 14.25 -12.93 -5.14
C THR A 213 13.20 -14.02 -5.17
N TYR A 214 11.95 -13.63 -4.95
CA TYR A 214 10.80 -14.50 -5.00
C TYR A 214 9.79 -13.91 -5.98
N GLN A 215 9.12 -14.74 -6.73
CA GLN A 215 7.92 -14.37 -7.47
C GLN A 215 6.83 -15.35 -7.09
N SER A 216 5.79 -14.85 -6.42
CA SER A 216 4.80 -15.66 -5.74
C SER A 216 3.42 -15.32 -6.28
N LYS A 217 2.73 -16.32 -6.80
CA LYS A 217 1.36 -16.23 -7.30
C LYS A 217 0.43 -16.95 -6.34
N TYR A 218 -0.62 -16.27 -5.92
CA TYR A 218 -1.60 -16.74 -4.96
C TYR A 218 -2.94 -16.87 -5.66
N ASN A 219 -3.52 -18.07 -5.64
CA ASN A 219 -4.89 -18.33 -6.06
C ASN A 219 -5.77 -18.36 -4.81
N ILE A 220 -6.82 -17.55 -4.77
CA ILE A 220 -7.72 -17.46 -3.62
C ILE A 220 -8.67 -18.66 -3.63
N LEU A 221 -8.57 -19.49 -2.59
CA LEU A 221 -9.38 -20.71 -2.41
C LEU A 221 -10.59 -20.49 -1.51
N ASP A 222 -10.44 -19.63 -0.50
CA ASP A 222 -11.48 -19.29 0.46
C ASP A 222 -11.30 -17.87 0.98
N ARG A 223 -12.39 -17.28 1.49
CA ARG A 223 -12.41 -15.95 2.11
C ARG A 223 -13.32 -15.96 3.33
N THR A 224 -12.82 -15.43 4.44
CA THR A 224 -13.60 -15.18 5.66
C THR A 224 -13.45 -13.72 6.06
N ASP A 225 -14.56 -12.99 6.14
CA ASP A 225 -14.60 -11.61 6.60
C ASP A 225 -14.96 -11.56 8.09
N GLU A 226 -14.15 -10.86 8.87
CA GLU A 226 -14.39 -10.53 10.27
C GLU A 226 -14.54 -9.01 10.44
N ASP A 227 -14.94 -8.54 11.63
CA ASP A 227 -15.21 -7.12 11.88
C ASP A 227 -13.98 -6.21 11.67
N SER A 228 -12.76 -6.75 11.88
CA SER A 228 -11.50 -6.00 11.81
C SER A 228 -10.41 -6.69 11.00
N SER A 229 -10.75 -7.81 10.36
CA SER A 229 -9.80 -8.59 9.57
C SER A 229 -10.52 -9.25 8.40
N ILE A 230 -9.76 -9.58 7.37
CA ILE A 230 -10.19 -10.52 6.34
C ILE A 230 -9.17 -11.65 6.41
N ALA A 231 -9.57 -12.88 6.12
CA ALA A 231 -8.67 -14.01 6.00
C ALA A 231 -8.89 -14.70 4.66
N PHE A 232 -7.81 -15.12 4.01
CA PHE A 232 -7.88 -15.90 2.79
C PHE A 232 -7.30 -17.30 3.02
N SER A 233 -7.77 -18.28 2.25
CA SER A 233 -6.98 -19.50 2.02
C SER A 233 -6.44 -19.40 0.61
N THR A 234 -5.17 -19.77 0.39
CA THR A 234 -4.56 -19.62 -0.93
C THR A 234 -3.76 -20.84 -1.35
N TRP A 235 -3.83 -21.15 -2.63
CA TRP A 235 -2.83 -21.99 -3.28
C TRP A 235 -1.72 -21.11 -3.83
N ARG A 236 -0.49 -21.32 -3.38
CA ARG A 236 0.67 -20.50 -3.79
C ARG A 236 1.60 -21.29 -4.70
N VAL A 237 1.94 -20.68 -5.84
CA VAL A 237 3.04 -21.09 -6.72
C VAL A 237 4.15 -20.06 -6.60
N GLU A 238 5.37 -20.50 -6.26
CA GLU A 238 6.50 -19.60 -6.02
C GLU A 238 7.75 -20.01 -6.80
N TRP A 239 8.37 -19.03 -7.43
CA TRP A 239 9.72 -19.10 -7.99
C TRP A 239 10.71 -18.40 -7.06
N ARG A 240 11.89 -18.99 -6.82
CA ARG A 240 12.88 -18.45 -5.88
C ARG A 240 14.32 -18.52 -6.40
N THR A 241 15.01 -17.37 -6.40
CA THR A 241 16.46 -17.30 -6.61
C THR A 241 17.17 -16.86 -5.33
N VAL A 242 18.25 -17.55 -4.95
CA VAL A 242 19.12 -17.19 -3.83
C VAL A 242 20.55 -17.03 -4.32
N THR A 243 21.11 -15.83 -4.16
CA THR A 243 22.51 -15.54 -4.44
C THR A 243 23.26 -15.31 -3.14
N LEU A 244 24.35 -16.04 -2.93
CA LEU A 244 25.23 -15.90 -1.77
C LEU A 244 26.58 -15.36 -2.24
N GLN A 245 26.96 -14.17 -1.76
CA GLN A 245 28.24 -13.55 -2.05
C GLN A 245 29.12 -13.57 -0.79
N GLN A 246 30.19 -14.36 -0.79
CA GLN A 246 31.19 -14.42 0.29
C GLN A 246 32.55 -13.94 -0.24
N GLY A 247 33.00 -12.75 0.17
CA GLY A 247 34.23 -12.15 -0.38
C GLY A 247 34.18 -11.95 -1.90
N SER A 248 35.20 -12.42 -2.64
CA SER A 248 35.25 -12.40 -4.11
C SER A 248 34.63 -13.64 -4.79
N SER A 249 34.17 -14.62 -4.01
CA SER A 249 33.52 -15.83 -4.51
C SER A 249 32.00 -15.73 -4.32
N GLY A 250 31.25 -15.79 -5.43
CA GLY A 250 29.79 -15.92 -5.41
C GLY A 250 29.38 -17.38 -5.59
N SER A 251 28.39 -17.83 -4.81
CA SER A 251 27.64 -19.05 -5.08
C SER A 251 26.20 -18.67 -5.42
N HIS A 252 25.67 -19.27 -6.48
CA HIS A 252 24.32 -19.01 -6.98
C HIS A 252 23.51 -20.30 -6.83
N SER A 253 22.33 -20.23 -6.23
CA SER A 253 21.39 -21.34 -6.14
C SER A 253 20.00 -20.85 -6.53
N THR A 254 19.46 -21.42 -7.59
CA THR A 254 18.06 -21.20 -7.99
C THR A 254 17.27 -22.43 -7.60
N GLN A 255 16.15 -22.22 -6.92
CA GLN A 255 15.22 -23.27 -6.54
C GLN A 255 13.91 -23.02 -7.29
N TYR A 256 13.47 -24.01 -8.05
CA TYR A 256 12.25 -23.95 -8.83
C TYR A 256 11.11 -24.62 -8.07
N GLY A 257 9.95 -23.96 -8.06
CA GLY A 257 8.64 -24.52 -7.73
C GLY A 257 8.52 -25.21 -6.37
N GLU A 258 8.06 -24.47 -5.36
CA GLU A 258 7.41 -25.09 -4.20
C GLU A 258 5.89 -24.91 -4.34
N GLU A 259 5.18 -26.01 -4.54
CA GLU A 259 3.72 -26.06 -4.40
C GLU A 259 3.40 -26.31 -2.93
N MET A 260 2.67 -25.39 -2.30
CA MET A 260 2.23 -25.54 -0.91
C MET A 260 0.82 -24.99 -0.74
N GLU A 261 -0.04 -25.76 -0.08
CA GLU A 261 -1.26 -25.20 0.51
C GLU A 261 -0.84 -24.35 1.72
N PHE A 262 -1.17 -23.06 1.68
CA PHE A 262 -0.95 -22.15 2.79
C PHE A 262 -2.30 -21.56 3.21
N LEU A 263 -2.56 -21.58 4.51
CA LEU A 263 -3.60 -20.72 5.05
C LEU A 263 -3.03 -19.30 5.06
N TYR A 264 -3.25 -18.55 3.99
CA TYR A 264 -2.90 -17.13 3.91
C TYR A 264 -3.95 -16.33 4.68
N GLN A 265 -3.95 -16.52 5.98
CA GLN A 265 -4.65 -15.61 6.86
C GLN A 265 -4.00 -14.24 6.64
N THR A 266 -4.69 -13.33 5.97
CA THR A 266 -4.51 -11.87 6.16
C THR A 266 -4.93 -11.48 7.57
N THR A 267 -4.50 -12.28 8.55
CA THR A 267 -4.41 -11.82 9.91
C THR A 267 -3.44 -10.64 9.90
N PRO A 268 -3.77 -9.60 10.67
CA PRO A 268 -2.92 -8.47 11.04
C PRO A 268 -1.42 -8.71 11.36
N ILE A 269 -0.90 -9.93 11.29
CA ILE A 269 0.50 -10.28 11.56
C ILE A 269 1.30 -10.51 10.26
N GLU A 270 0.64 -10.84 9.14
CA GLU A 270 1.34 -11.15 7.88
C GLU A 270 1.35 -9.98 6.86
N LEU A 271 0.49 -8.96 7.06
CA LEU A 271 0.49 -7.77 6.20
C LEU A 271 1.43 -6.70 6.78
N PRO A 272 2.46 -6.27 6.02
CA PRO A 272 3.37 -5.23 6.47
C PRO A 272 2.59 -3.92 6.70
N TYR A 273 2.69 -3.33 7.89
CA TYR A 273 2.10 -2.02 8.21
C TYR A 273 0.57 -1.96 8.05
N LYS A 274 -0.15 -2.97 8.55
CA LYS A 274 -1.62 -2.99 8.57
C LYS A 274 -2.27 -1.71 9.12
N ASP A 275 -1.60 -1.01 10.03
CA ASP A 275 -2.19 0.12 10.74
C ASP A 275 -2.46 1.27 9.76
N LEU A 276 -1.72 1.31 8.64
CA LEU A 276 -1.97 2.20 7.51
C LEU A 276 -3.34 1.95 6.84
N LEU A 277 -3.88 0.73 6.87
CA LEU A 277 -5.20 0.45 6.26
C LEU A 277 -6.37 1.05 7.06
N PHE A 278 -6.14 1.36 8.34
CA PHE A 278 -7.15 1.93 9.24
C PHE A 278 -6.87 3.39 9.57
N SER A 279 -5.86 3.97 8.94
CA SER A 279 -5.37 5.28 9.30
C SER A 279 -6.17 6.42 8.69
N TYR A 280 -5.89 7.62 9.17
CA TYR A 280 -6.34 8.86 8.57
C TYR A 280 -5.17 9.69 8.03
N PRO A 281 -5.43 10.65 7.12
CA PRO A 281 -4.37 11.54 6.63
C PRO A 281 -3.66 12.25 7.78
N GLY A 282 -2.33 12.17 7.81
CA GLY A 282 -1.51 12.78 8.85
C GLY A 282 -1.34 11.93 10.11
N GLU A 283 -1.96 10.75 10.22
CA GLU A 283 -1.75 9.89 11.39
C GLU A 283 -0.30 9.40 11.47
N LEU A 284 0.28 9.43 12.67
CA LEU A 284 1.58 8.79 12.92
C LEU A 284 1.37 7.29 13.07
N ILE A 285 1.89 6.52 12.12
CA ILE A 285 1.89 5.08 12.19
C ILE A 285 3.18 4.62 12.86
N THR A 286 3.02 4.04 14.05
CA THR A 286 4.12 3.40 14.79
C THR A 286 3.91 1.90 14.77
N THR A 287 4.63 1.19 13.91
CA THR A 287 4.54 -0.27 13.89
C THR A 287 5.79 -0.89 14.52
N GLN A 288 5.55 -1.85 15.41
CA GLN A 288 6.59 -2.73 15.92
C GLN A 288 6.66 -3.92 14.99
N HIS A 289 7.79 -4.11 14.32
CA HIS A 289 7.98 -5.30 13.51
C HIS A 289 8.21 -6.49 14.44
N ASP A 290 7.34 -7.50 14.38
CA ASP A 290 7.33 -8.67 15.28
C ASP A 290 8.59 -9.58 15.18
N LEU A 291 9.63 -9.19 14.42
CA LEU A 291 10.84 -9.97 14.18
C LEU A 291 11.97 -9.72 15.22
N GLY A 292 11.66 -9.28 16.45
CA GLY A 292 12.63 -9.12 17.55
C GLY A 292 13.00 -7.66 17.84
N ASP A 293 14.26 -7.38 18.22
CA ASP A 293 14.82 -6.03 18.49
C ASP A 293 14.89 -5.13 17.23
N SER A 294 14.02 -5.35 16.25
CA SER A 294 13.96 -4.54 15.04
C SER A 294 13.50 -3.12 15.40
N PRO A 295 14.07 -2.08 14.75
CA PRO A 295 13.74 -0.69 15.06
C PRO A 295 12.23 -0.43 14.90
N HIS A 296 11.70 0.43 15.77
CA HIS A 296 10.36 0.98 15.60
C HIS A 296 10.31 1.75 14.29
N PHE A 297 9.28 1.50 13.47
CA PHE A 297 9.04 2.27 12.27
C PHE A 297 8.00 3.32 12.54
N GLU A 298 8.35 4.54 12.18
CA GLU A 298 7.49 5.70 12.28
C GLU A 298 7.35 6.31 10.89
N CYS A 299 6.11 6.50 10.45
CA CYS A 299 5.80 7.20 9.22
C CYS A 299 4.47 7.96 9.36
N ILE A 300 4.26 8.96 8.52
CA ILE A 300 3.01 9.73 8.48
C ILE A 300 2.13 9.17 7.37
N ALA A 301 0.93 8.72 7.71
CA ALA A 301 -0.03 8.23 6.74
C ALA A 301 -0.43 9.34 5.76
N GLN A 302 -0.37 9.02 4.47
CA GLN A 302 -0.75 9.87 3.36
C GLN A 302 -1.84 9.17 2.56
N HIS A 303 -2.83 9.94 2.13
CA HIS A 303 -3.94 9.42 1.34
C HIS A 303 -3.93 10.15 -0.01
N GLY A 304 -4.27 9.45 -1.08
CA GLY A 304 -4.22 9.98 -2.44
C GLY A 304 -5.18 9.25 -3.36
N ILE A 305 -5.14 9.61 -4.64
CA ILE A 305 -5.77 8.88 -5.74
C ILE A 305 -4.64 8.49 -6.71
N ASP A 306 -4.65 7.27 -7.24
CA ASP A 306 -3.71 6.86 -8.29
C ASP A 306 -4.17 7.26 -9.70
N ASP A 307 -3.32 7.06 -10.70
CA ASP A 307 -3.60 7.44 -12.10
C ASP A 307 -4.86 6.75 -12.69
N ASP A 308 -5.31 5.65 -12.09
CA ASP A 308 -6.52 4.91 -12.49
C ASP A 308 -7.77 5.37 -11.71
N GLY A 309 -7.64 6.38 -10.84
CA GLY A 309 -8.73 6.90 -10.03
C GLY A 309 -9.03 6.10 -8.76
N ARG A 310 -8.13 5.21 -8.33
CA ARG A 310 -8.32 4.39 -7.12
C ARG A 310 -7.76 5.10 -5.90
N TYR A 311 -8.42 4.94 -4.76
CA TYR A 311 -7.93 5.50 -3.51
C TYR A 311 -6.66 4.79 -3.05
N ILE A 312 -5.63 5.55 -2.67
CA ILE A 312 -4.37 5.00 -2.15
C ILE A 312 -4.12 5.43 -0.70
N LEU A 313 -3.50 4.53 0.05
CA LEU A 313 -2.95 4.78 1.38
C LEU A 313 -1.46 4.50 1.31
N GLU A 314 -0.64 5.51 1.55
CA GLU A 314 0.81 5.37 1.50
C GLU A 314 1.51 6.02 2.68
N CYS A 315 2.74 5.61 2.91
CA CYS A 315 3.53 6.08 4.03
C CYS A 315 5.01 6.01 3.64
N ASP A 316 5.68 7.16 3.60
CA ASP A 316 7.13 7.23 3.42
C ASP A 316 7.82 7.19 4.79
N LEU A 317 8.79 6.28 4.95
CA LEU A 317 9.51 6.14 6.21
C LEU A 317 10.36 7.39 6.49
N LEU A 318 10.37 7.80 7.76
CA LEU A 318 11.23 8.87 8.23
C LEU A 318 12.70 8.43 8.11
N ALA A 319 13.48 9.19 7.32
CA ALA A 319 14.83 8.84 6.89
C ALA A 319 15.83 8.51 8.03
N GLU A 320 15.55 8.93 9.26
CA GLU A 320 16.37 8.62 10.44
C GLU A 320 16.33 7.12 10.82
N PHE A 321 15.31 6.36 10.39
CA PHE A 321 15.08 4.97 10.79
C PHE A 321 15.13 3.97 9.63
N GLY A 322 15.51 4.41 8.42
CA GLY A 322 15.66 3.56 7.23
C GLY A 322 15.12 4.21 5.97
N ILE A 323 15.32 3.52 4.85
CA ILE A 323 14.65 3.84 3.57
C ILE A 323 13.50 2.84 3.43
N GLY A 324 12.31 3.34 3.10
CA GLY A 324 11.20 2.48 2.78
C GLY A 324 9.90 3.25 2.56
N SER A 325 8.94 2.56 1.97
CA SER A 325 7.60 3.06 1.72
C SER A 325 6.62 1.89 1.81
N VAL A 326 5.38 2.16 2.20
CA VAL A 326 4.28 1.21 2.06
C VAL A 326 3.18 1.87 1.26
N LYS A 327 2.56 1.13 0.36
CA LYS A 327 1.45 1.61 -0.45
C LYS A 327 0.38 0.55 -0.62
N TYR A 328 -0.85 0.91 -0.30
CA TYR A 328 -2.07 0.18 -0.61
C TYR A 328 -2.87 0.94 -1.66
N SER A 329 -3.57 0.21 -2.54
CA SER A 329 -4.52 0.78 -3.51
C SER A 329 -5.86 0.06 -3.42
N GLU A 330 -6.94 0.84 -3.45
CA GLU A 330 -8.31 0.33 -3.47
C GLU A 330 -8.50 -0.64 -4.63
N GLY A 331 -9.15 -1.76 -4.36
CA GLY A 331 -9.38 -2.80 -5.36
C GLY A 331 -8.17 -3.69 -5.66
N ILE A 332 -6.97 -3.35 -5.18
CA ILE A 332 -5.74 -4.12 -5.42
C ILE A 332 -5.17 -4.69 -4.13
N GLY A 333 -5.19 -3.95 -3.02
CA GLY A 333 -4.55 -4.33 -1.77
C GLY A 333 -3.14 -3.75 -1.67
N LEU A 334 -2.18 -4.54 -1.18
CA LEU A 334 -0.78 -4.12 -1.10
C LEU A 334 -0.20 -3.93 -2.51
N VAL A 335 0.33 -2.76 -2.81
CA VAL A 335 0.96 -2.46 -4.11
C VAL A 335 2.47 -2.43 -3.98
N ASN A 336 2.97 -1.77 -2.95
CA ASN A 336 4.41 -1.63 -2.70
C ASN A 336 4.69 -1.74 -1.20
N TYR A 337 5.76 -2.42 -0.86
CA TYR A 337 6.35 -2.38 0.47
C TYR A 337 7.86 -2.43 0.31
N GLU A 338 8.55 -1.41 0.80
CA GLU A 338 9.99 -1.30 0.80
C GLU A 338 10.45 -1.03 2.22
N TYR A 339 11.50 -1.75 2.62
CA TYR A 339 12.11 -1.57 3.91
C TYR A 339 13.61 -1.86 3.82
N GLY A 340 14.45 -1.01 4.42
CA GLY A 340 15.89 -1.24 4.47
C GLY A 340 16.60 -0.59 5.66
N THR A 341 17.04 -1.42 6.62
CA THR A 341 18.14 -1.09 7.56
C THR A 341 19.06 -2.31 7.78
N GLY A 342 20.06 -2.49 6.93
CA GLY A 342 21.02 -3.62 7.02
C GLY A 342 20.45 -4.99 6.59
N TYR A 343 19.16 -5.22 6.85
CA TYR A 343 18.29 -6.16 6.15
C TYR A 343 17.31 -5.33 5.34
N SER A 344 17.16 -5.68 4.06
CA SER A 344 16.13 -5.04 3.25
C SER A 344 15.17 -6.06 2.68
N GLU A 345 13.90 -5.72 2.74
CA GLU A 345 12.83 -6.47 2.08
C GLU A 345 12.04 -5.50 1.23
N TYR A 346 11.74 -5.93 0.02
CA TYR A 346 10.97 -5.18 -0.95
C TYR A 346 9.94 -6.13 -1.52
N TYR A 347 8.73 -5.64 -1.71
CA TYR A 347 7.60 -6.37 -2.25
C TYR A 347 6.88 -5.43 -3.20
N TRP A 348 6.62 -5.89 -4.40
CA TRP A 348 5.86 -5.15 -5.38
C TRP A 348 4.84 -6.05 -6.05
N TRP A 349 3.64 -5.51 -6.19
CA TRP A 349 2.57 -6.12 -6.95
C TRP A 349 2.96 -6.17 -8.43
N LEU A 350 2.79 -7.33 -9.07
CA LEU A 350 3.01 -7.50 -10.50
C LEU A 350 1.70 -7.46 -11.27
N GLY A 351 0.66 -8.12 -10.74
CA GLY A 351 -0.63 -8.22 -11.39
C GLY A 351 -1.65 -8.96 -10.53
N SER A 352 -2.92 -8.86 -10.93
CA SER A 352 -4.02 -9.62 -10.35
C SER A 352 -5.09 -9.93 -11.40
N VAL A 353 -5.84 -11.00 -11.18
CA VAL A 353 -7.13 -11.26 -11.84
C VAL A 353 -8.18 -11.21 -10.74
N ILE A 354 -9.00 -10.16 -10.74
CA ILE A 354 -10.00 -9.89 -9.68
C ILE A 354 -11.37 -9.84 -10.33
N ASN A 355 -12.27 -10.74 -9.94
CA ASN A 355 -13.58 -10.90 -10.57
C ASN A 355 -13.51 -11.09 -12.11
N GLY A 356 -12.41 -11.67 -12.60
CA GLY A 356 -12.13 -11.87 -14.02
C GLY A 356 -11.45 -10.70 -14.74
N ASP A 357 -11.35 -9.53 -14.10
CA ASP A 357 -10.62 -8.38 -14.65
C ASP A 357 -9.13 -8.52 -14.36
N THR A 358 -8.30 -8.46 -15.41
CA THR A 358 -6.84 -8.54 -15.26
C THR A 358 -6.24 -7.15 -15.12
N LEU A 359 -5.53 -6.94 -14.02
CA LEU A 359 -4.76 -5.74 -13.72
C LEU A 359 -3.26 -6.10 -13.70
N GLY A 360 -2.41 -5.28 -14.29
CA GLY A 360 -0.97 -5.53 -14.34
C GLY A 360 -0.58 -6.75 -15.20
N THR A 361 0.45 -7.47 -14.79
CA THR A 361 0.99 -8.66 -15.48
C THR A 361 0.89 -9.89 -14.60
N ILE A 362 0.16 -10.90 -15.07
CA ILE A 362 0.11 -12.24 -14.47
C ILE A 362 0.90 -13.19 -15.37
N ASN A 363 1.86 -13.89 -14.78
CA ASN A 363 2.64 -14.88 -15.51
C ASN A 363 1.88 -16.21 -15.55
N SER A 364 2.23 -17.13 -16.45
CA SER A 364 1.70 -18.50 -16.39
C SER A 364 2.33 -19.28 -15.23
N ASP A 365 1.69 -20.37 -14.78
CA ASP A 365 2.32 -21.27 -13.80
C ASP A 365 3.55 -21.92 -14.43
N ASP A 366 3.45 -22.31 -15.71
CA ASP A 366 4.59 -22.80 -16.48
C ASP A 366 5.78 -21.86 -16.42
N TYR A 367 5.59 -20.53 -16.57
CA TYR A 367 6.68 -19.57 -16.46
C TYR A 367 7.38 -19.59 -15.09
N LEU A 368 6.61 -19.75 -14.00
CA LEU A 368 7.16 -19.78 -12.64
C LEU A 368 7.82 -21.12 -12.29
N LEU A 369 7.27 -22.19 -12.85
CA LEU A 369 7.72 -23.56 -12.64
C LEU A 369 8.78 -23.99 -13.65
N ASP A 370 8.97 -23.24 -14.74
CA ASP A 370 9.96 -23.55 -15.75
C ASP A 370 11.32 -23.49 -15.09
N VAL A 371 12.07 -24.58 -15.26
CA VAL A 371 13.50 -24.51 -15.04
C VAL A 371 13.99 -23.65 -16.17
N GLU A 372 14.30 -22.38 -15.88
CA GLU A 372 15.09 -21.55 -16.78
C GLU A 372 16.17 -22.48 -17.35
N GLU A 373 16.05 -22.88 -18.62
CA GLU A 373 17.11 -23.66 -19.28
C GLU A 373 18.28 -22.68 -19.30
N PHE A 374 19.07 -22.74 -18.22
CA PHE A 374 20.06 -21.74 -17.84
C PHE A 374 20.90 -21.40 -19.05
N GLY A 375 20.57 -20.27 -19.67
CA GLY A 375 21.11 -19.81 -20.94
C GLY A 375 21.48 -20.95 -21.89
N GLN A 376 20.57 -21.32 -22.80
CA GLN A 376 21.06 -21.68 -24.13
C GLN A 376 21.93 -20.50 -24.60
N GLY A 377 23.24 -20.58 -24.38
CA GLY A 377 24.16 -20.02 -25.34
C GLY A 377 23.66 -20.56 -26.67
N ASN A 378 23.27 -19.66 -27.57
CA ASN A 378 22.63 -19.98 -28.85
C ASN A 378 23.61 -20.68 -29.80
N ILE A 379 24.46 -21.58 -29.30
CA ILE A 379 25.39 -22.38 -30.08
C ILE A 379 24.55 -23.35 -30.89
N THR A 380 24.28 -22.97 -32.13
CA THR A 380 23.65 -23.86 -33.09
C THR A 380 24.75 -24.55 -33.88
N ALA A 381 24.63 -25.88 -34.02
CA ALA A 381 25.57 -26.72 -34.74
C ALA A 381 24.86 -27.36 -35.92
N TYR A 382 25.23 -27.01 -37.15
CA TYR A 382 24.55 -27.50 -38.35
C TYR A 382 25.53 -27.76 -39.53
N PRO A 383 25.21 -28.69 -40.44
CA PRO A 383 24.12 -29.66 -40.33
C PRO A 383 24.35 -30.66 -39.19
N ASN A 384 23.28 -31.20 -38.62
CA ASN A 384 23.34 -32.21 -37.58
C ASN A 384 22.18 -33.21 -37.79
N PRO A 385 22.44 -34.42 -38.33
CA PRO A 385 23.74 -35.05 -38.52
C PRO A 385 24.63 -34.42 -39.61
N THR A 386 25.96 -34.61 -39.51
CA THR A 386 26.95 -34.21 -40.52
C THR A 386 27.91 -35.35 -40.90
N ARG A 387 28.60 -35.18 -42.03
CA ARG A 387 29.63 -36.09 -42.57
C ARG A 387 31.03 -35.51 -42.43
N ASP A 388 31.20 -34.29 -42.92
CA ASP A 388 32.54 -33.72 -43.15
C ASP A 388 32.75 -32.39 -42.44
N VAL A 389 31.71 -31.54 -42.39
CA VAL A 389 31.83 -30.16 -41.90
C VAL A 389 30.68 -29.83 -40.96
N LEU A 390 31.01 -29.24 -39.81
CA LEU A 390 30.05 -28.70 -38.85
C LEU A 390 30.23 -27.19 -38.73
N ILE A 391 29.17 -26.43 -38.92
CA ILE A 391 29.14 -24.97 -38.72
C ILE A 391 28.58 -24.70 -37.33
N LEU A 392 29.28 -23.87 -36.58
CA LEU A 392 28.88 -23.38 -35.27
C LEU A 392 28.51 -21.90 -35.39
N GLU A 393 27.34 -21.51 -34.91
CA GLU A 393 26.92 -20.10 -34.80
C GLU A 393 26.49 -19.77 -33.38
N GLY A 394 26.51 -18.49 -33.01
CA GLY A 394 26.07 -18.04 -31.68
C GLY A 394 27.15 -18.17 -30.61
N LEU A 395 28.43 -18.17 -31.02
CA LEU A 395 29.58 -18.18 -30.12
C LEU A 395 29.85 -16.77 -29.60
N GLU A 396 30.17 -16.63 -28.31
CA GLU A 396 30.60 -15.33 -27.76
C GLU A 396 32.03 -14.99 -28.22
N PRO A 397 32.29 -13.80 -28.80
CA PRO A 397 33.63 -13.37 -29.16
C PRO A 397 34.52 -13.18 -27.91
N GLY A 398 35.69 -13.83 -27.84
CA GLY A 398 36.63 -13.67 -26.72
C GLY A 398 37.77 -14.71 -26.70
N ASN A 399 38.62 -14.70 -25.67
CA ASN A 399 39.73 -15.66 -25.49
C ASN A 399 39.27 -17.06 -25.04
N GLY A 400 38.28 -17.64 -25.73
CA GLY A 400 37.73 -18.96 -25.43
C GLY A 400 38.35 -20.09 -26.23
N THR A 401 38.05 -21.33 -25.83
CA THR A 401 38.18 -22.51 -26.71
C THR A 401 36.84 -23.24 -26.80
N TYR A 402 36.51 -23.82 -27.95
CA TYR A 402 35.49 -24.86 -28.00
C TYR A 402 36.16 -26.23 -27.94
N VAL A 403 35.46 -27.17 -27.31
CA VAL A 403 35.91 -28.53 -27.06
C VAL A 403 34.82 -29.47 -27.54
N LEU A 404 35.16 -30.35 -28.48
CA LEU A 404 34.31 -31.47 -28.89
C LEU A 404 34.76 -32.71 -28.14
N ARG A 405 33.81 -33.40 -27.50
CA ARG A 405 34.03 -34.64 -26.77
C ARG A 405 33.27 -35.79 -27.42
N ASP A 406 33.84 -36.98 -27.38
CA ASP A 406 33.10 -38.20 -27.75
C ASP A 406 32.11 -38.62 -26.65
N ALA A 407 31.33 -39.67 -26.92
CA ALA A 407 30.37 -40.23 -25.96
C ALA A 407 30.99 -40.75 -24.65
N LEU A 408 32.32 -40.90 -24.58
CA LEU A 408 33.06 -41.29 -23.36
C LEU A 408 33.68 -40.08 -22.65
N GLY A 409 33.41 -38.85 -23.11
CA GLY A 409 33.91 -37.60 -22.55
C GLY A 409 35.35 -37.25 -22.95
N ARG A 410 35.99 -38.02 -23.84
CA ARG A 410 37.35 -37.76 -24.32
C ARG A 410 37.33 -36.61 -25.30
N ILE A 411 38.25 -35.66 -25.14
CA ILE A 411 38.42 -34.54 -26.06
C ILE A 411 38.93 -35.07 -27.39
N VAL A 412 38.18 -34.82 -28.46
CA VAL A 412 38.54 -35.21 -29.84
C VAL A 412 38.92 -34.01 -30.71
N LEU A 413 38.48 -32.81 -30.32
CA LEU A 413 38.82 -31.54 -30.97
C LEU A 413 38.83 -30.43 -29.91
N GLU A 414 39.82 -29.55 -29.94
CA GLU A 414 39.87 -28.33 -29.12
C GLU A 414 40.52 -27.20 -29.92
N GLU A 415 39.80 -26.11 -30.16
CA GLU A 415 40.31 -24.97 -30.94
C GLU A 415 39.87 -23.64 -30.33
N ALA A 416 40.61 -22.57 -30.64
CA ALA A 416 40.37 -21.23 -30.11
C ALA A 416 39.18 -20.53 -30.79
N LEU A 417 38.37 -19.84 -29.97
CA LEU A 417 37.24 -19.03 -30.38
C LEU A 417 37.73 -17.67 -30.88
N ASN A 418 37.83 -17.51 -32.20
CA ASN A 418 38.29 -16.25 -32.81
C ASN A 418 37.16 -15.45 -33.47
N SER A 419 35.94 -16.00 -33.51
CA SER A 419 34.80 -15.48 -34.25
C SER A 419 33.48 -16.03 -33.68
N PRO A 420 32.37 -15.27 -33.78
CA PRO A 420 31.03 -15.73 -33.37
C PRO A 420 30.48 -16.89 -34.22
N THR A 421 31.14 -17.19 -35.34
CA THR A 421 30.89 -18.35 -36.20
C THR A 421 32.18 -19.13 -36.39
N ALA A 422 32.12 -20.46 -36.32
CA ALA A 422 33.25 -21.36 -36.57
C ALA A 422 32.86 -22.50 -37.52
N THR A 423 33.84 -23.07 -38.22
CA THR A 423 33.65 -24.20 -39.13
C THR A 423 34.64 -25.29 -38.77
N LEU A 424 34.12 -26.48 -38.43
CA LEU A 424 34.91 -27.62 -37.98
C LEU A 424 34.98 -28.68 -39.07
N ASP A 425 36.19 -29.13 -39.40
CA ASP A 425 36.40 -30.36 -40.17
C ASP A 425 36.26 -31.56 -39.25
N VAL A 426 35.16 -32.30 -39.39
CA VAL A 426 34.84 -33.50 -38.62
C VAL A 426 34.98 -34.78 -39.44
N SER A 427 35.44 -34.69 -40.70
CA SER A 427 35.57 -35.82 -41.63
C SER A 427 36.46 -36.96 -41.09
N ARG A 428 37.41 -36.61 -40.22
CA ARG A 428 38.37 -37.54 -39.60
C ARG A 428 37.84 -38.24 -38.36
N LEU A 429 36.70 -37.81 -37.83
CA LEU A 429 36.09 -38.41 -36.65
C LEU A 429 35.28 -39.66 -37.04
N PRO A 430 35.27 -40.70 -36.18
CA PRO A 430 34.37 -41.84 -36.35
C PRO A 430 32.88 -41.43 -36.35
N GLU A 431 32.02 -42.28 -36.92
CA GLU A 431 30.58 -42.13 -36.73
C GLU A 431 30.21 -42.27 -35.25
N GLY A 432 29.36 -41.39 -34.75
CA GLY A 432 29.00 -41.38 -33.34
C GLY A 432 28.34 -40.11 -32.86
N VAL A 433 28.02 -40.11 -31.57
CA VAL A 433 27.50 -38.94 -30.86
C VAL A 433 28.64 -38.22 -30.16
N TYR A 434 28.65 -36.90 -30.34
CA TYR A 434 29.64 -35.99 -29.78
C TYR A 434 28.94 -34.87 -29.01
N PHE A 435 29.66 -34.29 -28.05
CA PHE A 435 29.18 -33.18 -27.23
C PHE A 435 30.14 -32.00 -27.38
N LEU A 436 29.63 -30.88 -27.85
CA LEU A 436 30.35 -29.63 -28.03
C LEU A 436 30.13 -28.73 -26.81
N SER A 437 31.19 -28.16 -26.27
CA SER A 437 31.16 -27.21 -25.14
C SER A 437 32.15 -26.08 -25.38
N ASP A 438 31.89 -24.87 -24.89
CA ASP A 438 32.86 -23.78 -24.82
C ASP A 438 33.55 -23.73 -23.44
N ARG A 439 34.71 -23.08 -23.37
CA ARG A 439 35.52 -22.91 -22.15
C ARG A 439 35.67 -21.44 -21.73
N VAL A 440 34.74 -20.58 -22.12
CA VAL A 440 34.73 -19.17 -21.69
C VAL A 440 34.03 -19.08 -20.33
N GLY A 441 34.80 -19.13 -19.25
CA GLY A 441 34.28 -19.04 -17.89
C GLY A 441 33.77 -20.36 -17.31
N SER A 442 33.05 -20.31 -16.18
CA SER A 442 32.57 -21.47 -15.42
C SER A 442 31.25 -22.07 -15.95
N ARG A 443 30.89 -21.79 -17.20
CA ARG A 443 29.63 -22.22 -17.83
C ARG A 443 29.94 -22.94 -19.15
N SER A 444 29.29 -24.08 -19.41
CA SER A 444 29.18 -24.66 -20.75
C SER A 444 27.96 -25.60 -20.81
N VAL A 445 27.05 -25.39 -21.76
CA VAL A 445 25.95 -26.32 -22.05
C VAL A 445 26.37 -27.21 -23.23
N PRO A 446 26.36 -28.56 -23.11
CA PRO A 446 26.85 -29.41 -24.18
C PRO A 446 25.84 -29.51 -25.34
N VAL A 447 26.22 -29.09 -26.54
CA VAL A 447 25.43 -29.30 -27.77
C VAL A 447 25.70 -30.69 -28.32
N LYS A 448 24.64 -31.50 -28.51
CA LYS A 448 24.74 -32.85 -29.08
C LYS A 448 24.93 -32.78 -30.61
N VAL A 449 26.01 -33.35 -31.11
CA VAL A 449 26.35 -33.46 -32.54
C VAL A 449 26.37 -34.93 -32.95
N VAL A 450 25.80 -35.26 -34.11
CA VAL A 450 25.79 -36.61 -34.68
C VAL A 450 26.63 -36.61 -35.95
N ILE A 451 27.66 -37.45 -35.98
CA ILE A 451 28.44 -37.71 -37.19
C ILE A 451 27.95 -39.03 -37.79
N ALA A 452 27.44 -38.99 -39.02
CA ALA A 452 26.87 -40.14 -39.72
C ALA A 452 27.36 -40.15 -41.18
N ARG A 453 28.00 -41.24 -41.63
CA ARG A 453 28.61 -41.32 -42.98
C ARG A 453 27.65 -41.72 -44.09
#